data_AF-A0A662SSG2-F1
#
_entry.id   AF-A0A662SSG2-F1
#
_cell.length_a   1.000
_cell.length_b   1.000
_cell.length_c   1.000
_cell.angle_alpha   90.00
_cell.angle_beta   90.00
_cell.angle_gamma   90.00
#
_symmetry.space_group_name_H-M   'P 1'
#
loop_
_entity.id
_entity.type
_entity.pdbx_description
1 polymer ?
#
loop_
_entity_poly.entity_id
_entity_poly.type
_entity_poly.pdbx_seq_one_letter_code
_entity_poly.pdbx_strand_id
1 'polypeptide(L)'
;MKEKSLGEVERVCLYSAFTYPHTSCGCFECAAFYIPEVDGLGIVHRGFAGNTVIGLPFTTIADSTAGGRQVPGFHGLSFEYMRSPKFLQADGGWERVVWMPSEAKERVKGFVPDEILDKIATEKDVSNVEELKKWLKEKGHPIVARWKEEEAVEEEKLPEEAAPAAVPAAPGAPVVAVPQAAAVPTAGGYQLVLNLPMPAAAGGPTYKIILKDVKIIAKKMILKKITEEEKKKK
;
A
#
# COMPACT_ATOMS: atom_id res chain seq x y z
N MET A 1 7.17 16.25 10.63
CA MET A 1 6.53 15.67 9.43
C MET A 1 5.04 15.99 9.41
N LYS A 2 4.31 15.65 10.48
CA LYS A 2 2.90 16.01 10.70
C LYS A 2 2.53 17.45 10.36
N GLU A 3 3.29 18.45 10.81
CA GLU A 3 3.04 19.85 10.46
C GLU A 3 3.23 20.15 8.96
N LYS A 4 4.31 19.62 8.37
CA LYS A 4 4.64 19.84 6.95
C LYS A 4 3.66 19.13 6.00
N SER A 5 3.06 18.02 6.44
CA SER A 5 2.03 17.29 5.69
C SER A 5 0.61 17.70 6.07
N LEU A 6 0.41 18.81 6.79
CA LEU A 6 -0.92 19.28 7.24
C LEU A 6 -1.74 18.21 8.01
N GLY A 7 -1.05 17.34 8.76
CA GLY A 7 -1.64 16.27 9.54
C GLY A 7 -1.87 14.95 8.80
N GLU A 8 -1.52 14.84 7.51
CA GLU A 8 -1.75 13.62 6.72
C GLU A 8 -0.78 12.48 7.05
N VAL A 9 0.49 12.79 7.35
CA VAL A 9 1.52 11.81 7.71
C VAL A 9 1.96 12.01 9.15
N GLU A 10 1.69 11.03 10.01
CA GLU A 10 2.05 11.10 11.43
C GLU A 10 3.45 10.56 11.73
N ARG A 11 3.84 9.48 11.06
CA ARG A 11 5.10 8.76 11.28
C ARG A 11 5.67 8.29 9.95
N VAL A 12 6.99 8.26 9.85
CA VAL A 12 7.71 7.58 8.77
C VAL A 12 8.87 6.79 9.32
N CYS A 13 9.06 5.58 8.79
CA CYS A 13 10.26 4.79 8.95
C CYS A 13 11.14 4.98 7.70
N LEU A 14 12.36 5.49 7.90
CA LEU A 14 13.24 5.87 6.78
C LEU A 14 13.81 4.67 6.01
N TYR A 15 13.85 3.50 6.63
CA TYR A 15 14.52 2.31 6.10
C TYR A 15 13.58 1.12 5.93
N SER A 16 12.25 1.37 5.86
CA SER A 16 11.23 0.35 5.58
C SER A 16 10.29 0.79 4.46
N ALA A 17 9.95 -0.14 3.57
CA ALA A 17 8.93 -0.06 2.55
C ALA A 17 7.55 -0.53 3.06
N PHE A 18 7.47 -1.20 4.22
CA PHE A 18 6.22 -1.76 4.75
C PHE A 18 5.67 -0.94 5.92
N THR A 19 6.48 -0.74 6.95
CA THR A 19 6.02 -0.08 8.18
C THR A 19 6.16 1.42 8.04
N TYR A 20 5.04 2.14 7.93
CA TYR A 20 5.00 3.60 7.75
C TYR A 20 6.02 4.11 6.71
N PRO A 21 5.96 3.65 5.44
CA PRO A 21 6.96 4.01 4.44
C PRO A 21 6.96 5.52 4.17
N HIS A 22 8.09 6.04 3.71
CA HIS A 22 8.14 7.43 3.22
C HIS A 22 7.22 7.59 1.99
N THR A 23 6.60 8.77 1.87
CA THR A 23 5.70 9.07 0.75
C THR A 23 6.47 9.43 -0.52
N SER A 24 5.87 9.21 -1.69
CA SER A 24 6.52 9.51 -2.99
C SER A 24 5.71 10.50 -3.82
N CYS A 25 6.40 11.45 -4.48
CA CYS A 25 5.77 12.52 -5.26
C CYS A 25 5.65 12.25 -6.77
N GLY A 26 6.32 11.22 -7.31
CA GLY A 26 6.23 10.83 -8.73
C GLY A 26 7.49 11.12 -9.57
N CYS A 27 8.49 11.81 -9.02
CA CYS A 27 9.77 12.07 -9.69
C CYS A 27 10.88 11.08 -9.33
N PHE A 28 10.54 9.92 -8.75
CA PHE A 28 11.51 8.87 -8.45
C PHE A 28 12.04 8.23 -9.74
N GLU A 29 13.31 7.80 -9.69
CA GLU A 29 13.95 7.12 -10.83
C GLU A 29 13.50 5.67 -10.93
N CYS A 30 13.24 5.04 -9.79
CA CYS A 30 12.82 3.65 -9.66
C CYS A 30 11.66 3.51 -8.66
N ALA A 31 10.92 2.42 -8.74
CA ALA A 31 9.92 2.03 -7.77
C ALA A 31 10.19 0.60 -7.30
N ALA A 32 10.21 0.41 -5.99
CA ALA A 32 10.12 -0.90 -5.36
C ALA A 32 8.64 -1.27 -5.24
N PHE A 33 8.29 -2.51 -5.59
CA PHE A 33 6.95 -3.05 -5.46
C PHE A 33 7.02 -4.42 -4.80
N TYR A 34 6.06 -4.69 -3.91
CA TYR A 34 5.98 -5.94 -3.18
C TYR A 34 5.27 -7.03 -3.99
N ILE A 35 5.87 -8.22 -3.96
CA ILE A 35 5.37 -9.43 -4.60
C ILE A 35 5.05 -10.45 -3.49
N PRO A 36 3.77 -10.61 -3.11
CA PRO A 36 3.39 -11.42 -1.95
C PRO A 36 3.71 -12.91 -2.12
N GLU A 37 3.63 -13.47 -3.33
CA GLU A 37 3.79 -14.91 -3.58
C GLU A 37 5.21 -15.45 -3.33
N VAL A 38 6.18 -14.53 -3.32
CA VAL A 38 7.61 -14.77 -3.05
C VAL A 38 8.11 -13.96 -1.86
N ASP A 39 7.20 -13.30 -1.13
CA ASP A 39 7.50 -12.43 0.02
C ASP A 39 8.67 -11.46 -0.28
N GLY A 40 8.72 -10.89 -1.49
CA GLY A 40 9.90 -10.21 -2.03
C GLY A 40 9.59 -8.85 -2.64
N LEU A 41 10.62 -8.05 -2.88
CA LEU A 41 10.53 -6.76 -3.57
C LEU A 41 11.06 -6.87 -4.99
N GLY A 42 10.27 -6.44 -5.96
CA GLY A 42 10.75 -6.13 -7.30
C GLY A 42 11.13 -4.66 -7.41
N ILE A 43 12.09 -4.33 -8.26
CA ILE A 43 12.48 -2.95 -8.58
C ILE A 43 12.29 -2.70 -10.07
N VAL A 44 11.64 -1.60 -10.43
CA VAL A 44 11.49 -1.18 -11.83
C VAL A 44 11.92 0.28 -11.98
N HIS A 45 12.68 0.59 -13.04
CA HIS A 45 13.09 1.96 -13.34
C HIS A 45 12.18 2.62 -14.39
N ARG A 46 12.10 3.94 -14.35
CA ARG A 46 11.22 4.74 -15.23
C ARG A 46 11.45 4.53 -16.74
N GLY A 47 12.67 4.16 -17.13
CA GLY A 47 13.04 3.94 -18.52
C GLY A 47 12.65 2.56 -19.06
N PHE A 48 12.20 1.64 -18.21
CA PHE A 48 11.85 0.29 -18.62
C PHE A 48 10.53 0.29 -19.39
N ALA A 49 10.57 -0.10 -20.67
CA ALA A 49 9.40 -0.14 -21.54
C ALA A 49 8.59 -1.44 -21.44
N GLY A 50 9.13 -2.47 -20.78
CA GLY A 50 8.48 -3.77 -20.65
C GLY A 50 7.53 -3.87 -19.46
N ASN A 51 6.94 -5.07 -19.31
CA ASN A 51 6.16 -5.42 -18.14
C ASN A 51 7.07 -6.03 -17.07
N THR A 52 6.78 -5.74 -15.82
CA THR A 52 7.41 -6.42 -14.69
C THR A 52 6.92 -7.87 -14.58
N VAL A 53 7.55 -8.64 -13.70
CA VAL A 53 7.18 -10.03 -13.40
C VAL A 53 5.73 -10.21 -12.90
N ILE A 54 5.11 -9.14 -12.38
CA ILE A 54 3.68 -9.11 -11.99
C ILE A 54 2.76 -8.66 -13.15
N GLY A 55 3.30 -8.52 -14.36
CA GLY A 55 2.56 -8.14 -15.57
C GLY A 55 2.24 -6.65 -15.69
N LEU A 56 2.71 -5.79 -14.76
CA LEU A 56 2.43 -4.36 -14.76
C LEU A 56 3.61 -3.54 -15.33
N PRO A 57 3.35 -2.52 -16.16
CA PRO A 57 4.39 -1.58 -16.58
C PRO A 57 4.76 -0.59 -15.46
N PHE A 58 5.88 0.13 -15.64
CA PHE A 58 6.33 1.15 -14.68
C PHE A 58 5.25 2.18 -14.35
N THR A 59 4.48 2.63 -15.33
CA THR A 59 3.45 3.67 -15.15
C THR A 59 2.39 3.26 -14.13
N THR A 60 1.89 2.03 -14.21
CA THR A 60 0.89 1.50 -13.26
C THR A 60 1.45 1.33 -11.85
N ILE A 61 2.71 0.90 -11.74
CA ILE A 61 3.39 0.81 -10.44
C ILE A 61 3.64 2.22 -9.86
N ALA A 62 4.02 3.17 -10.71
CA ALA A 62 4.24 4.55 -10.31
C ALA A 62 2.96 5.21 -9.79
N ASP A 63 1.81 4.95 -10.40
CA ASP A 63 0.50 5.44 -9.94
C ASP A 63 0.14 4.90 -8.54
N SER A 64 0.53 3.65 -8.25
CA SER A 64 0.34 3.02 -6.94
C SER A 64 1.32 3.56 -5.89
N THR A 65 2.51 3.96 -6.31
CA THR A 65 3.60 4.45 -5.44
C THR A 65 3.49 5.94 -5.13
N ALA A 66 3.01 6.74 -6.09
CA ALA A 66 3.00 8.20 -6.01
C ALA A 66 1.75 8.78 -5.31
N GLY A 67 1.71 10.11 -5.26
CA GLY A 67 0.57 10.89 -4.76
C GLY A 67 0.67 11.28 -3.29
N GLY A 68 1.86 11.25 -2.69
CA GLY A 68 2.06 11.71 -1.32
C GLY A 68 1.45 10.78 -0.26
N ARG A 69 1.02 9.58 -0.65
CA ARG A 69 0.41 8.57 0.23
C ARG A 69 1.49 7.63 0.80
N GLN A 70 1.22 7.07 1.97
CA GLN A 70 1.99 5.94 2.50
C GLN A 70 1.34 4.65 2.04
N VAL A 71 2.00 3.95 1.11
CA VAL A 71 1.49 2.68 0.56
C VAL A 71 2.48 1.58 0.92
N PRO A 72 2.19 0.75 1.93
CA PRO A 72 3.04 -0.39 2.28
C PRO A 72 3.32 -1.28 1.07
N GLY A 73 4.58 -1.64 0.88
CA GLY A 73 5.04 -2.47 -0.23
C GLY A 73 5.28 -1.72 -1.55
N PHE A 74 4.95 -0.43 -1.63
CA PHE A 74 5.25 0.41 -2.80
C PHE A 74 6.09 1.61 -2.38
N HIS A 75 7.30 1.71 -2.92
CA HIS A 75 8.27 2.72 -2.46
C HIS A 75 9.06 3.34 -3.61
N GLY A 76 9.08 4.67 -3.70
CA GLY A 76 9.90 5.38 -4.67
C GLY A 76 11.37 5.34 -4.27
N LEU A 77 12.24 5.08 -5.24
CA LEU A 77 13.68 4.91 -5.07
C LEU A 77 14.46 5.80 -6.05
N SER A 78 15.69 6.12 -5.66
CA SER A 78 16.73 6.63 -6.57
C SER A 78 17.81 5.58 -6.75
N PHE A 79 18.55 5.65 -7.85
CA PHE A 79 19.67 4.74 -8.06
C PHE A 79 20.74 4.91 -6.98
N GLU A 80 20.99 6.13 -6.53
CA GLU A 80 21.99 6.39 -5.49
C GLU A 80 21.54 5.90 -4.11
N TYR A 81 20.23 5.90 -3.81
CA TYR A 81 19.76 5.34 -2.54
C TYR A 81 20.04 3.84 -2.44
N MET A 82 19.99 3.10 -3.55
CA MET A 82 20.33 1.68 -3.61
C MET A 82 21.80 1.38 -3.27
N ARG A 83 22.70 2.38 -3.35
CA ARG A 83 24.10 2.27 -2.90
C ARG A 83 24.25 2.33 -1.38
N SER A 84 23.28 2.91 -0.68
CA SER A 84 23.38 3.13 0.76
C SER A 84 23.37 1.79 1.52
N PRO A 85 24.20 1.62 2.56
CA PRO A 85 24.11 0.45 3.44
C PRO A 85 22.79 0.42 4.25
N LYS A 86 22.04 1.52 4.24
CA LYS A 86 20.72 1.63 4.88
C LYS A 86 19.57 1.38 3.92
N PHE A 87 19.85 0.97 2.68
CA PHE A 87 18.84 0.64 1.69
C PHE A 87 17.90 -0.42 2.24
N LEU A 88 16.64 -0.03 2.51
CA LEU A 88 15.56 -0.88 3.02
C LEU A 88 15.99 -1.84 4.14
N GLN A 89 16.90 -1.38 5.00
CA GLN A 89 17.57 -2.23 5.97
C GLN A 89 16.60 -2.91 6.95
N ALA A 90 15.49 -2.25 7.28
CA ALA A 90 14.48 -2.82 8.17
C ALA A 90 13.72 -4.00 7.54
N ASP A 91 13.73 -4.11 6.21
CA ASP A 91 13.03 -5.15 5.46
C ASP A 91 13.98 -6.22 4.89
N GLY A 92 15.27 -6.18 5.26
CA GLY A 92 16.31 -7.09 4.75
C GLY A 92 17.12 -6.55 3.57
N GLY A 93 16.90 -5.30 3.17
CA GLY A 93 17.70 -4.61 2.14
C GLY A 93 17.77 -5.39 0.83
N TRP A 94 18.99 -5.63 0.33
CA TRP A 94 19.21 -6.36 -0.92
C TRP A 94 18.75 -7.82 -0.89
N GLU A 95 18.74 -8.47 0.27
CA GLU A 95 18.25 -9.86 0.40
C GLU A 95 16.75 -9.99 0.14
N ARG A 96 16.02 -8.87 0.20
CA ARG A 96 14.59 -8.79 -0.09
C ARG A 96 14.31 -8.55 -1.57
N VAL A 97 15.31 -8.14 -2.35
CA VAL A 97 15.12 -7.79 -3.77
C VAL A 97 15.21 -9.05 -4.63
N VAL A 98 14.12 -9.43 -5.26
CA VAL A 98 14.02 -10.70 -6.01
C VAL A 98 14.03 -10.52 -7.53
N TRP A 99 13.69 -9.33 -8.02
CA TRP A 99 13.56 -9.07 -9.44
C TRP A 99 13.94 -7.62 -9.80
N MET A 100 14.64 -7.43 -10.91
CA MET A 100 14.88 -6.11 -11.51
C MET A 100 15.18 -6.20 -13.02
N PRO A 101 14.87 -5.18 -13.82
CA PRO A 101 15.28 -5.13 -15.22
C PRO A 101 16.79 -5.29 -15.39
N SER A 102 17.23 -5.96 -16.44
CA SER A 102 18.64 -6.18 -16.72
C SER A 102 19.42 -4.87 -16.79
N GLU A 103 18.86 -3.84 -17.45
CA GLU A 103 19.42 -2.48 -17.51
C GLU A 103 19.62 -1.86 -16.11
N ALA A 104 18.65 -2.03 -15.20
CA ALA A 104 18.78 -1.57 -13.82
C ALA A 104 19.86 -2.36 -13.09
N LYS A 105 19.88 -3.69 -13.25
CA LYS A 105 20.89 -4.59 -12.69
C LYS A 105 22.28 -4.16 -13.09
N GLU A 106 22.50 -3.86 -14.37
CA GLU A 106 23.77 -3.35 -14.90
C GLU A 106 24.22 -2.06 -14.23
N ARG A 107 23.30 -1.12 -14.02
CA ARG A 107 23.59 0.17 -13.39
C ARG A 107 23.93 0.03 -11.90
N VAL A 108 23.33 -0.94 -11.19
CA VAL A 108 23.56 -1.14 -9.75
C VAL A 108 24.57 -2.25 -9.43
N LYS A 109 25.24 -2.86 -10.42
CA LYS A 109 26.18 -3.98 -10.18
C LYS A 109 27.24 -3.65 -9.11
N GLY A 110 27.73 -2.41 -9.06
CA GLY A 110 28.71 -1.98 -8.05
C GLY A 110 28.12 -1.66 -6.67
N PHE A 111 26.79 -1.72 -6.50
CA PHE A 111 26.08 -1.40 -5.26
C PHE A 111 25.51 -2.65 -4.57
N VAL A 112 25.15 -3.67 -5.36
CA VAL A 112 24.60 -4.93 -4.86
C VAL A 112 25.76 -5.79 -4.34
N PRO A 113 25.61 -6.47 -3.19
CA PRO A 113 26.57 -7.48 -2.75
C PRO A 113 26.74 -8.59 -3.78
N ASP A 114 27.98 -8.99 -4.06
CA ASP A 114 28.30 -10.00 -5.08
C ASP A 114 27.55 -11.33 -4.84
N GLU A 115 27.33 -11.70 -3.58
CA GLU A 115 26.62 -12.93 -3.18
C GLU A 115 25.13 -12.94 -3.59
N ILE A 116 24.53 -11.77 -3.79
CA ILE A 116 23.10 -11.61 -4.11
C ILE A 116 22.92 -11.27 -5.59
N LEU A 117 23.88 -10.58 -6.21
CA LEU A 117 23.76 -10.08 -7.58
C LEU A 117 23.34 -11.16 -8.59
N ASP A 118 23.95 -12.34 -8.55
CA ASP A 118 23.61 -13.46 -9.45
C ASP A 118 22.29 -14.16 -9.12
N LYS A 119 21.72 -13.87 -7.95
CA LYS A 119 20.49 -14.46 -7.44
C LYS A 119 19.27 -13.54 -7.60
N ILE A 120 19.41 -12.37 -8.22
CA ILE A 120 18.28 -11.50 -8.58
C ILE A 120 17.86 -11.78 -10.03
N ALA A 121 16.58 -12.09 -10.24
CA ALA A 121 16.04 -12.40 -11.56
C ALA A 121 15.86 -11.13 -12.41
N THR A 122 15.90 -11.30 -13.73
CA THR A 122 15.61 -10.23 -14.69
C THR A 122 14.44 -10.57 -15.60
N GLU A 123 14.01 -9.61 -16.43
CA GLU A 123 13.00 -9.80 -17.46
C GLU A 123 13.38 -10.84 -18.52
N LYS A 124 14.68 -11.18 -18.62
CA LYS A 124 15.20 -12.20 -19.54
C LYS A 124 15.18 -13.61 -18.94
N ASP A 125 15.18 -13.71 -17.61
CA ASP A 125 15.20 -14.98 -16.90
C ASP A 125 13.80 -15.51 -16.64
N VAL A 126 12.88 -14.62 -16.24
CA VAL A 126 11.52 -14.99 -15.82
C VAL A 126 10.51 -13.96 -16.33
N SER A 127 9.36 -14.46 -16.77
CA SER A 127 8.28 -13.63 -17.32
C SER A 127 7.08 -13.48 -16.39
N ASN A 128 6.95 -14.38 -15.41
CA ASN A 128 5.82 -14.43 -14.49
C ASN A 128 6.27 -14.79 -13.06
N VAL A 129 5.37 -14.58 -12.10
CA VAL A 129 5.62 -14.80 -10.67
C VAL A 129 5.88 -16.28 -10.34
N GLU A 130 5.26 -17.21 -11.07
CA GLU A 130 5.45 -18.65 -10.86
C GLU A 130 6.86 -19.12 -11.26
N GLU A 131 7.34 -18.66 -12.40
CA GLU A 131 8.71 -18.85 -12.89
C GLU A 131 9.71 -18.19 -11.93
N LEU A 132 9.42 -16.98 -11.46
CA LEU A 132 10.24 -16.30 -10.45
C LEU A 132 10.39 -17.16 -9.19
N LYS A 133 9.29 -17.71 -8.66
CA LYS A 133 9.34 -18.56 -7.47
C LYS A 133 10.21 -19.80 -7.67
N LYS A 134 10.13 -20.44 -8.85
CA LYS A 134 10.97 -21.61 -9.18
C LYS A 134 12.44 -21.22 -9.32
N TRP A 135 12.72 -20.13 -10.03
CA TRP A 135 14.08 -19.64 -10.27
C TRP A 135 14.79 -19.23 -8.97
N LEU A 136 14.08 -18.56 -8.04
CA LEU A 136 14.62 -18.20 -6.73
C LEU A 136 14.99 -19.42 -5.88
N LYS A 137 14.21 -20.51 -5.97
CA LYS A 137 14.53 -21.79 -5.31
C LYS A 137 15.78 -22.44 -5.90
N GLU A 138 15.87 -22.48 -7.23
CA GLU A 138 17.00 -23.08 -7.93
C GLU A 138 18.32 -22.33 -7.67
N LYS A 139 18.27 -20.99 -7.66
CA LYS A 139 19.43 -20.14 -7.38
C LYS A 139 19.78 -19.99 -5.90
N GLY A 140 18.94 -20.51 -5.00
CA GLY A 140 19.16 -20.40 -3.56
C GLY A 140 19.17 -18.96 -3.06
N HIS A 141 18.18 -18.15 -3.48
CA HIS A 141 18.03 -16.78 -3.01
C HIS A 141 17.75 -16.73 -1.50
N PRO A 142 18.35 -15.79 -0.72
CA PRO A 142 18.15 -15.70 0.73
C PRO A 142 16.68 -15.67 1.17
N ILE A 143 15.81 -15.09 0.33
CA ILE A 143 14.36 -15.02 0.55
C ILE A 143 13.70 -16.39 0.80
N VAL A 144 14.25 -17.46 0.23
CA VAL A 144 13.70 -18.81 0.35
C VAL A 144 13.76 -19.32 1.80
N ALA A 145 14.71 -18.82 2.60
CA ALA A 145 14.77 -19.13 4.03
C ALA A 145 13.56 -18.55 4.79
N ARG A 146 13.10 -17.36 4.40
CA ARG A 146 11.97 -16.67 5.06
C ARG A 146 10.65 -17.37 4.81
N TRP A 147 10.47 -18.01 3.65
CA TRP A 147 9.27 -18.81 3.37
C TRP A 147 9.14 -19.99 4.32
N LYS A 148 10.26 -20.62 4.72
CA LYS A 148 10.24 -21.73 5.68
C LYS A 148 9.83 -21.24 7.08
N GLU A 149 10.27 -20.05 7.45
CA GLU A 149 9.86 -19.41 8.71
C GLU A 149 8.38 -19.04 8.66
N GLU A 150 7.87 -18.56 7.52
CA GLU A 150 6.46 -18.21 7.36
C GLU A 150 5.55 -19.45 7.38
N GLU A 151 5.95 -20.55 6.73
CA GLU A 151 5.26 -21.85 6.82
C GLU A 151 5.25 -22.40 8.26
N ALA A 152 6.36 -22.26 9.00
CA ALA A 152 6.41 -22.66 10.41
C ALA A 152 5.54 -21.78 11.32
N VAL A 153 5.46 -20.48 11.06
CA VAL A 153 4.59 -19.54 11.80
C VAL A 153 3.12 -19.75 11.45
N GLU A 154 2.81 -20.17 10.22
CA GLU A 154 1.45 -20.52 9.82
C GLU A 154 1.01 -21.85 10.49
N GLU A 155 1.89 -22.86 10.52
CA GLU A 155 1.67 -24.10 11.29
C GLU A 155 1.57 -23.88 12.80
N GLU A 156 2.19 -22.82 13.36
CA GLU A 156 2.09 -22.45 14.79
C GLU A 156 0.86 -21.58 15.10
N LYS A 157 0.25 -20.93 14.10
CA LYS A 157 -1.02 -20.18 14.26
C LYS A 157 -2.27 -21.05 14.10
N LEU A 158 -2.21 -22.12 13.32
CA LEU A 158 -3.31 -23.07 13.18
C LEU A 158 -3.66 -23.94 14.43
N PRO A 159 -2.79 -24.20 15.43
CA PRO A 159 -3.14 -25.03 16.58
C PRO A 159 -3.87 -24.25 17.70
N GLU A 160 -3.79 -22.91 17.73
CA GLU A 160 -4.29 -22.11 18.88
C GLU A 160 -5.70 -21.51 18.68
N GLU A 161 -6.24 -21.49 17.46
CA GLU A 161 -7.59 -20.96 17.17
C GLU A 161 -8.64 -22.06 16.87
N ALA A 162 -8.50 -23.24 17.48
CA ALA A 162 -9.47 -24.33 17.32
C ALA A 162 -9.75 -25.08 18.64
N ALA A 163 -10.22 -24.36 19.67
CA ALA A 163 -10.88 -24.98 20.81
C ALA A 163 -12.13 -24.17 21.21
N PRO A 164 -13.31 -24.42 20.62
CA PRO A 164 -14.55 -23.94 21.21
C PRO A 164 -14.85 -24.77 22.46
N ALA A 165 -14.73 -24.14 23.64
CA ALA A 165 -15.23 -24.69 24.89
C ALA A 165 -16.76 -24.85 24.80
N ALA A 166 -17.20 -26.11 24.73
CA ALA A 166 -18.59 -26.50 24.81
C ALA A 166 -19.15 -26.23 26.23
N VAL A 167 -20.26 -25.50 26.31
CA VAL A 167 -21.14 -25.45 27.49
C VAL A 167 -22.33 -26.40 27.27
N PRO A 168 -22.70 -27.24 28.25
CA PRO A 168 -23.75 -28.25 28.08
C PRO A 168 -25.15 -27.63 28.19
N ALA A 169 -26.08 -28.18 27.39
CA ALA A 169 -27.49 -27.80 27.37
C ALA A 169 -28.32 -28.57 28.42
N ALA A 170 -29.31 -27.90 29.02
CA ALA A 170 -30.51 -28.51 29.61
C ALA A 170 -31.75 -27.62 29.32
N PRO A 171 -32.98 -28.19 29.24
CA PRO A 171 -34.06 -27.70 28.37
C PRO A 171 -35.25 -27.06 29.10
N GLY A 172 -35.92 -26.09 28.47
CA GLY A 172 -37.22 -25.54 28.92
C GLY A 172 -37.65 -24.26 28.17
N ALA A 173 -38.72 -24.36 27.39
CA ALA A 173 -39.32 -23.39 26.44
C ALA A 173 -39.74 -22.00 27.04
N PRO A 174 -40.17 -20.98 26.25
CA PRO A 174 -40.54 -21.00 24.82
C PRO A 174 -39.94 -19.90 23.92
N VAL A 175 -40.07 -20.18 22.62
CA VAL A 175 -39.74 -19.36 21.46
C VAL A 175 -40.48 -18.01 21.47
N VAL A 176 -39.74 -16.92 21.29
CA VAL A 176 -40.30 -15.61 20.93
C VAL A 176 -39.70 -15.21 19.57
N ALA A 177 -40.61 -14.87 18.66
CA ALA A 177 -40.35 -14.56 17.27
C ALA A 177 -39.36 -13.40 17.07
N VAL A 178 -38.50 -13.55 16.07
CA VAL A 178 -37.55 -12.55 15.59
C VAL A 178 -38.29 -11.49 14.76
N PRO A 179 -38.12 -10.19 15.02
CA PRO A 179 -38.15 -9.17 13.99
C PRO A 179 -36.71 -8.75 13.68
N GLN A 180 -36.30 -8.93 12.43
CA GLN A 180 -35.09 -8.30 11.89
C GLN A 180 -35.30 -6.78 11.85
N ALA A 181 -34.42 -6.02 12.52
CA ALA A 181 -33.86 -4.76 12.04
C ALA A 181 -32.96 -4.10 13.09
N ALA A 182 -32.03 -3.29 12.58
CA ALA A 182 -31.25 -2.24 13.25
C ALA A 182 -29.91 -2.68 13.86
N ALA A 183 -28.89 -2.68 12.98
CA ALA A 183 -27.50 -2.49 13.38
C ALA A 183 -27.33 -1.12 14.08
N VAL A 184 -26.60 -1.17 15.18
CA VAL A 184 -26.19 -0.07 16.04
C VAL A 184 -25.16 0.80 15.33
N PRO A 185 -25.29 2.14 15.26
CA PRO A 185 -24.21 3.00 14.78
C PRO A 185 -23.22 3.26 15.93
N THR A 186 -22.03 2.69 15.83
CA THR A 186 -20.88 3.07 16.66
C THR A 186 -20.29 4.38 16.14
N ALA A 187 -20.25 5.39 17.02
CA ALA A 187 -19.33 6.52 17.08
C ALA A 187 -18.68 6.99 15.76
N GLY A 188 -19.47 7.64 14.90
CA GLY A 188 -18.99 8.30 13.69
C GLY A 188 -18.87 9.81 13.88
N GLY A 189 -17.64 10.34 13.87
CA GLY A 189 -17.39 11.77 13.71
C GLY A 189 -18.00 12.28 12.40
N TYR A 190 -18.67 13.43 12.43
CA TYR A 190 -19.38 13.97 11.28
C TYR A 190 -18.39 14.55 10.25
N GLN A 191 -18.32 13.95 9.07
CA GLN A 191 -17.61 14.50 7.92
C GLN A 191 -18.54 15.48 7.18
N LEU A 192 -18.30 16.78 7.32
CA LEU A 192 -19.03 17.82 6.58
C LEU A 192 -18.19 18.27 5.37
N VAL A 193 -18.59 17.87 4.16
CA VAL A 193 -17.95 18.33 2.92
C VAL A 193 -18.81 19.45 2.32
N LEU A 194 -18.39 20.71 2.49
CA LEU A 194 -19.00 21.85 1.80
C LEU A 194 -18.35 22.01 0.43
N ASN A 195 -19.05 21.57 -0.62
CA ASN A 195 -18.71 21.92 -1.98
C ASN A 195 -19.54 23.15 -2.38
N LEU A 196 -18.91 24.33 -2.50
CA LEU A 196 -19.57 25.52 -3.02
C LEU A 196 -19.41 25.59 -4.55
N PRO A 197 -20.43 25.27 -5.35
CA PRO A 197 -20.40 25.59 -6.77
C PRO A 197 -20.66 27.09 -6.94
N MET A 198 -19.62 27.86 -7.28
CA MET A 198 -19.82 29.18 -7.90
C MET A 198 -19.75 29.06 -9.43
N PRO A 199 -20.50 29.89 -10.17
CA PRO A 199 -20.56 29.84 -11.63
C PRO A 199 -19.18 30.09 -12.24
N ALA A 200 -18.90 29.32 -13.30
CA ALA A 200 -17.61 29.15 -13.96
C ALA A 200 -17.04 30.40 -14.70
N ALA A 201 -17.46 31.61 -14.34
CA ALA A 201 -17.04 32.85 -14.99
C ALA A 201 -15.93 33.62 -14.25
N ALA A 202 -15.47 33.15 -13.09
CA ALA A 202 -14.35 33.75 -12.38
C ALA A 202 -13.38 32.65 -11.93
N GLY A 203 -12.24 32.55 -12.61
CA GLY A 203 -11.18 31.56 -12.35
C GLY A 203 -10.47 31.75 -11.01
N GLY A 204 -11.19 31.55 -9.91
CA GLY A 204 -10.64 31.48 -8.56
C GLY A 204 -10.44 30.03 -8.10
N PRO A 205 -9.49 29.75 -7.20
CA PRO A 205 -9.18 28.40 -6.74
C PRO A 205 -10.34 27.79 -5.93
N THR A 206 -10.57 26.49 -6.12
CA THR A 206 -11.53 25.67 -5.35
C THR A 206 -10.92 25.30 -4.00
N TYR A 207 -11.68 25.49 -2.91
CA TYR A 207 -11.22 25.23 -1.55
C TYR A 207 -11.83 23.95 -0.98
N LYS A 208 -10.99 23.09 -0.40
CA LYS A 208 -11.41 21.92 0.39
C LYS A 208 -11.25 22.26 1.87
N ILE A 209 -12.36 22.37 2.60
CA ILE A 209 -12.36 22.64 4.04
C ILE A 209 -12.61 21.33 4.79
N ILE A 210 -11.68 20.94 5.66
CA ILE A 210 -11.78 19.76 6.53
C ILE A 210 -11.78 20.24 7.98
N LEU A 211 -12.87 20.02 8.70
CA LEU A 211 -12.99 20.33 10.12
C LEU A 211 -12.88 19.04 10.93
N LYS A 212 -11.96 19.00 11.90
CA LYS A 212 -11.80 17.90 12.87
C LYS A 212 -11.91 18.50 14.26
N ASP A 213 -12.75 17.93 15.12
CA ASP A 213 -12.99 18.36 16.52
C ASP A 213 -13.43 19.83 16.72
N VAL A 214 -14.28 20.36 15.82
CA VAL A 214 -14.79 21.73 15.94
C VAL A 214 -16.27 21.74 16.36
N LYS A 215 -16.61 22.53 17.39
CA LYS A 215 -17.98 22.76 17.85
C LYS A 215 -18.61 23.90 17.05
N ILE A 216 -19.42 23.57 16.04
CA ILE A 216 -20.08 24.57 15.19
C ILE A 216 -21.39 25.03 15.84
N ILE A 217 -21.50 26.32 16.16
CA ILE A 217 -22.74 26.94 16.70
C ILE A 217 -23.34 27.83 15.61
N ALA A 218 -24.48 27.44 15.05
CA ALA A 218 -25.20 28.22 14.04
C ALA A 218 -26.57 28.67 14.58
N LYS A 219 -26.91 29.95 14.41
CA LYS A 219 -28.22 30.51 14.84
C LYS A 219 -29.39 30.09 13.94
N LYS A 220 -29.13 29.75 12.67
CA LYS A 220 -30.13 29.31 11.70
C LYS A 220 -29.45 28.51 10.59
N MET A 221 -29.96 27.30 10.30
CA MET A 221 -29.48 26.43 9.23
C MET A 221 -30.62 26.18 8.26
N ILE A 222 -30.41 26.41 6.95
CA ILE A 222 -31.42 26.22 5.90
C ILE A 222 -30.87 25.21 4.89
N LEU A 223 -31.48 24.03 4.85
CA LEU A 223 -31.18 23.00 3.85
C LEU A 223 -32.24 23.08 2.74
N LYS A 224 -31.85 23.54 1.55
CA LYS A 224 -32.69 23.43 0.34
C LYS A 224 -32.12 22.33 -0.54
N LYS A 225 -32.96 21.35 -0.88
CA LYS A 225 -32.64 20.32 -1.88
C LYS A 225 -32.63 20.99 -3.25
N ILE A 226 -31.48 21.00 -3.92
CA ILE A 226 -31.37 21.48 -5.29
C ILE A 226 -31.78 20.31 -6.20
N THR A 227 -32.91 20.44 -6.88
CA THR A 227 -33.34 19.53 -7.94
C THR A 227 -32.83 20.07 -9.27
N GLU A 228 -32.40 19.19 -10.17
CA GLU A 228 -31.61 19.49 -11.39
C GLU A 228 -32.22 20.47 -12.42
N GLU A 229 -33.46 20.95 -12.27
CA GLU A 229 -34.09 21.79 -13.29
C GLU A 229 -33.60 23.24 -13.35
N GLU A 230 -32.94 23.78 -12.32
CA GLU A 230 -32.45 25.17 -12.34
C GLU A 230 -31.09 25.39 -13.03
N LYS A 231 -30.44 24.33 -13.54
CA LYS A 231 -29.18 24.47 -14.31
C LYS A 231 -29.37 24.99 -15.74
N LYS A 232 -30.58 24.97 -16.31
CA LYS A 232 -30.82 25.31 -17.73
C LYS A 232 -31.23 26.76 -18.01
N LYS A 233 -31.29 27.63 -16.99
CA LYS A 233 -31.58 29.06 -17.17
C LYS A 233 -30.54 29.91 -16.45
N LYS A 234 -29.30 29.92 -16.96
CA LYS A 234 -28.39 31.07 -16.81
C LYS A 234 -27.27 30.99 -17.83
#